data_AF-A0A1B8G8L5-F1
#
_entry.id   AF-A0A1B8G8L5-F1
#
_cell.length_a   1.000
_cell.length_b   1.000
_cell.length_c   1.000
_cell.angle_alpha   90.00
_cell.angle_beta   90.00
_cell.angle_gamma   90.00
#
_symmetry.space_group_name_H-M   'P 1'
#
loop_
_entity.id
_entity.type
_entity.pdbx_description
1 polymer ?
#
loop_
_entity_poly.entity_id
_entity_poly.type
_entity_poly.pdbx_seq_one_letter_code
_entity_poly.pdbx_strand_id
1 'polypeptide(L)'
;MRLINTTTLGMEIFFDGHEPPYAVLSHRWQDGEVSLQEMQNGTAVERPGYVKIVQACALAARDRLGYAWADTCCIDKTSSAELSVAINSMYRWYREAVVCYAFLSDVEDEDVEADAGAAVFANSAWFSRGWTLQELLAPSKVEFYNVSWHKIGTKATLATAIVAKTGIDMDALNGGDLAAFSIARRMSWAAGRETTVPEDTAYCLFGLFGVNMPMLYGEGQRAFIRLQEEIMKHSADHSLFAWSSNEPGARGLLARSPADFVGCADIVVTRERWNKTPYTVTNLGLSIQLPMLPWAMETYLAVLDCERAGVPDSRVGIFLRLLPQADQHARVALEGDDRFVFREELAEKLMYRNVFVQQHLWGMTLEPQRFYGFHLRNFSSPIHTVTKTESEQVSLSTVDLATTQVAWDDEKRLLELPVGKNGTVGMITWARDEKNWEVLKFGFDNEFNPALQLGGDYRSPNRPFTMDPKSAEDWLDPSWMDGPAHSKYLHKADRLSGLHEEVFITEKRISIEEGEIGETGMRGWVIDILDHTPRYRRYQDLCEGCVNLSKPVRKFRMSS
;
A
#
# COMPACT_ATOMS: atom_id res chain seq x y z
N MET A 1 -14.69 -27.69 24.94
CA MET A 1 -13.75 -26.93 25.78
C MET A 1 -13.34 -27.77 26.98
N ARG A 2 -12.13 -27.63 27.51
CA ARG A 2 -11.71 -28.26 28.77
C ARG A 2 -11.61 -27.21 29.86
N LEU A 3 -12.10 -27.49 31.07
CA LEU A 3 -12.11 -26.58 32.22
C LEU A 3 -11.49 -27.25 33.44
N ILE A 4 -11.05 -26.45 34.40
CA ILE A 4 -10.53 -26.84 35.70
C ILE A 4 -11.66 -26.74 36.71
N ASN A 5 -11.98 -27.81 37.42
CA ASN A 5 -12.92 -27.79 38.54
C ASN A 5 -12.29 -27.03 39.72
N THR A 6 -12.93 -25.97 40.20
CA THR A 6 -12.32 -25.08 41.20
C THR A 6 -12.20 -25.70 42.59
N THR A 7 -12.93 -26.80 42.86
CA THR A 7 -12.88 -27.53 44.12
C THR A 7 -11.85 -28.65 44.10
N THR A 8 -11.83 -29.45 43.02
CA THR A 8 -10.96 -30.64 42.93
C THR A 8 -9.64 -30.37 42.22
N LEU A 9 -9.53 -29.24 41.49
CA LEU A 9 -8.46 -28.91 40.55
C LEU A 9 -8.30 -29.94 39.41
N GLY A 10 -9.30 -30.80 39.22
CA GLY A 10 -9.34 -31.78 38.14
C GLY A 10 -9.75 -31.16 36.80
N MET A 11 -9.32 -31.79 35.71
CA MET A 11 -9.68 -31.38 34.35
C MET A 11 -10.97 -32.06 33.88
N GLU A 12 -11.94 -31.28 33.40
CA GLU A 12 -13.23 -31.76 32.89
C GLU A 12 -13.45 -31.26 31.45
N ILE A 13 -14.08 -32.06 30.60
CA ILE A 13 -14.33 -31.73 29.19
C ILE A 13 -15.82 -31.48 28.99
N PHE A 14 -16.14 -30.37 28.32
CA PHE A 14 -17.49 -29.96 27.95
C PHE A 14 -17.60 -29.86 26.44
N PHE A 15 -18.75 -30.30 25.92
CA PHE A 15 -19.09 -30.07 24.52
C PHE A 15 -19.37 -28.60 24.27
N ASP A 16 -19.12 -28.16 23.04
CA ASP A 16 -19.27 -26.76 22.65
C ASP A 16 -20.71 -26.26 22.85
N GLY A 17 -20.87 -25.10 23.50
CA GLY A 17 -22.18 -24.52 23.84
C GLY A 17 -22.86 -25.15 25.05
N HIS A 18 -22.17 -26.06 25.75
CA HIS A 18 -22.66 -26.73 26.96
C HIS A 18 -21.71 -26.56 28.16
N GLU A 19 -20.73 -25.67 28.04
CA GLU A 19 -19.87 -25.27 29.14
C GLU A 19 -20.67 -24.57 30.25
N PRO A 20 -20.43 -24.90 31.53
CA PRO A 20 -20.98 -24.17 32.67
C PRO A 20 -20.31 -22.80 32.79
N PRO A 21 -20.89 -21.82 33.52
CA PRO A 21 -20.23 -20.55 33.79
C PRO A 21 -18.83 -20.73 34.42
N TYR A 22 -17.84 -20.03 33.87
CA TYR A 22 -16.43 -20.18 34.25
C TYR A 22 -15.71 -18.84 34.35
N ALA A 23 -14.62 -18.82 35.12
CA ALA A 23 -13.61 -17.77 35.09
C ALA A 23 -12.49 -18.13 34.09
N VAL A 24 -11.78 -17.13 33.58
CA VAL A 24 -10.63 -17.32 32.70
C VAL A 24 -9.40 -16.62 33.29
N LEU A 25 -8.25 -17.28 33.28
CA LEU A 25 -6.97 -16.71 33.69
C LEU A 25 -6.24 -16.17 32.46
N SER A 26 -5.87 -14.89 32.51
CA SER A 26 -4.95 -14.26 31.58
C SER A 26 -3.65 -13.95 32.32
N HIS A 27 -2.52 -14.41 31.78
CA HIS A 27 -1.22 -14.17 32.38
C HIS A 27 -0.11 -14.25 31.35
N ARG A 28 1.05 -13.64 31.68
CA ARG A 28 2.26 -13.86 30.90
C ARG A 28 2.88 -15.19 31.29
N TRP A 29 3.19 -16.02 30.29
CA TRP A 29 3.92 -17.26 30.52
C TRP A 29 5.32 -16.97 31.06
N GLN A 30 5.71 -17.72 32.09
CA GLN A 30 7.02 -17.71 32.72
C GLN A 30 7.58 -19.13 32.74
N ASP A 31 8.84 -19.28 33.12
CA ASP A 31 9.43 -20.63 33.23
C ASP A 31 8.69 -21.46 34.28
N GLY A 32 8.36 -22.70 33.89
CA GLY A 32 7.63 -23.62 34.77
C GLY A 32 6.11 -23.46 34.77
N GLU A 33 5.50 -22.97 33.68
CA GLU A 33 4.06 -23.15 33.45
C GLU A 33 3.65 -24.63 33.50
N VAL A 34 2.42 -24.88 33.92
CA VAL A 34 1.84 -26.22 33.99
C VAL A 34 1.19 -26.59 32.66
N SER A 35 1.48 -27.78 32.15
CA SER A 35 0.82 -28.38 30.99
C SER A 35 -0.40 -29.22 31.37
N LEU A 36 -1.23 -29.56 30.38
CA LEU A 36 -2.37 -30.47 30.58
C LEU A 36 -1.92 -31.83 31.13
N GLN A 37 -0.85 -32.40 30.58
CA GLN A 37 -0.36 -33.72 30.96
C GLN A 37 0.09 -33.75 32.44
N GLU A 38 0.67 -32.65 32.91
CA GLU A 38 1.09 -32.49 34.31
C GLU A 38 -0.10 -32.32 35.27
N MET A 39 -1.18 -31.69 34.82
CA MET A 39 -2.43 -31.67 35.59
C MET A 39 -3.02 -33.07 35.71
N GLN A 40 -2.99 -33.86 34.63
CA GLN A 40 -3.61 -35.19 34.57
C GLN A 40 -2.83 -36.27 35.32
N ASN A 41 -1.49 -36.21 35.31
CA ASN A 41 -0.63 -37.19 35.97
C ASN A 41 -0.34 -36.83 37.46
N GLY A 42 -0.79 -35.67 37.93
CA GLY A 42 -0.60 -35.18 39.29
C GLY A 42 0.77 -34.54 39.58
N THR A 43 1.64 -34.35 38.58
CA THR A 43 2.97 -33.74 38.76
C THR A 43 2.94 -32.21 38.67
N ALA A 44 1.79 -31.61 38.36
CA ALA A 44 1.62 -30.16 38.29
C ALA A 44 2.06 -29.45 39.59
N VAL A 45 1.86 -30.07 40.75
CA VAL A 45 2.23 -29.51 42.07
C VAL A 45 3.71 -29.16 42.22
N GLU A 46 4.57 -29.75 41.39
CA GLU A 46 6.02 -29.53 41.40
C GLU A 46 6.44 -28.31 40.55
N ARG A 47 5.51 -27.72 39.80
CA ARG A 47 5.76 -26.62 38.89
C ARG A 47 5.47 -25.26 39.55
N PRO A 48 6.36 -24.26 39.37
CA PRO A 48 6.11 -22.90 39.86
C PRO A 48 4.77 -22.30 39.37
N GLY A 49 4.39 -22.56 38.12
CA GLY A 49 3.15 -22.07 37.53
C GLY A 49 1.88 -22.62 38.17
N TYR A 50 1.95 -23.72 38.92
CA TYR A 50 0.78 -24.33 39.56
C TYR A 50 0.12 -23.42 40.58
N VAL A 51 0.92 -22.59 41.26
CA VAL A 51 0.40 -21.59 42.21
C VAL A 51 -0.59 -20.67 41.52
N LYS A 52 -0.34 -20.27 40.26
CA LYS A 52 -1.25 -19.40 39.51
C LYS A 52 -2.60 -20.06 39.23
N ILE A 53 -2.59 -21.36 38.92
CA ILE A 53 -3.81 -22.15 38.71
C ILE A 53 -4.61 -22.25 40.01
N VAL A 54 -3.95 -22.57 41.13
CA VAL A 54 -4.60 -22.69 42.44
C VAL A 54 -5.22 -21.36 42.86
N GLN A 55 -4.49 -20.25 42.72
CA GLN A 55 -5.00 -18.92 43.08
C GLN A 55 -6.17 -18.49 42.18
N ALA A 56 -6.07 -18.71 40.87
CA ALA A 56 -7.18 -18.43 39.95
C ALA A 56 -8.44 -19.26 40.29
N CYS A 57 -8.27 -20.54 40.64
CA CYS A 57 -9.39 -21.39 41.08
C CYS A 57 -9.98 -20.93 42.41
N ALA A 58 -9.15 -20.48 43.36
CA ALA A 58 -9.61 -19.94 44.63
C ALA A 58 -10.41 -18.63 44.44
N LEU A 59 -9.96 -17.76 43.54
CA LEU A 59 -10.72 -16.56 43.14
C LEU A 59 -12.06 -16.94 42.48
N ALA A 60 -12.04 -17.86 41.52
CA ALA A 60 -13.24 -18.35 40.85
C ALA A 60 -14.25 -18.93 41.85
N ALA A 61 -13.80 -19.76 42.80
CA ALA A 61 -14.64 -20.31 43.85
C ALA A 61 -15.25 -19.21 44.76
N ARG A 62 -14.47 -18.17 45.10
CA ARG A 62 -14.96 -17.01 45.86
C ARG A 62 -16.04 -16.24 45.09
N ASP A 63 -15.90 -16.16 43.77
CA ASP A 63 -16.88 -15.56 42.86
C ASP A 63 -18.04 -16.53 42.51
N ARG A 64 -18.10 -17.70 43.18
CA ARG A 64 -19.14 -18.74 43.03
C ARG A 64 -19.15 -19.40 41.65
N LEU A 65 -17.99 -19.48 41.01
CA LEU A 65 -17.77 -20.18 39.76
C LEU A 65 -17.15 -21.55 40.07
N GLY A 66 -17.83 -22.62 39.64
CA GLY A 66 -17.35 -24.00 39.81
C GLY A 66 -16.19 -24.37 38.90
N TYR A 67 -15.91 -23.53 37.90
CA TYR A 67 -14.95 -23.82 36.84
C TYR A 67 -14.07 -22.62 36.51
N ALA A 68 -12.82 -22.91 36.14
CA ALA A 68 -11.85 -21.96 35.63
C ALA A 68 -11.20 -22.48 34.34
N TRP A 69 -10.63 -21.59 33.55
CA TRP A 69 -9.87 -21.91 32.34
C TRP A 69 -8.52 -21.21 32.35
N ALA A 70 -7.48 -21.91 31.89
CA ALA A 70 -6.15 -21.37 31.65
C ALA A 70 -5.57 -22.02 30.40
N ASP A 71 -5.06 -21.21 29.47
CA ASP A 71 -4.54 -21.65 28.17
C ASP A 71 -3.37 -22.65 28.30
N THR A 72 -2.60 -22.54 29.38
CA THR A 72 -1.43 -23.39 29.64
C THR A 72 -1.76 -24.86 29.82
N CYS A 73 -2.85 -25.17 30.53
CA CYS A 73 -3.23 -26.53 30.90
C CYS A 73 -4.63 -26.97 30.46
N CYS A 74 -5.48 -26.06 29.95
CA CYS A 74 -6.78 -26.42 29.38
C CYS A 74 -6.71 -26.78 27.89
N ILE A 75 -5.63 -26.41 27.20
CA ILE A 75 -5.40 -26.76 25.79
C ILE A 75 -4.39 -27.90 25.71
N ASP A 76 -4.73 -28.98 25.00
CA ASP A 76 -3.75 -30.01 24.67
C ASP A 76 -2.84 -29.53 23.53
N LYS A 77 -1.68 -28.98 23.92
CA LYS A 77 -0.66 -28.49 22.97
C LYS A 77 0.05 -29.62 22.21
N THR A 78 -0.14 -30.88 22.62
CA THR A 78 0.43 -32.05 21.92
C THR A 78 -0.43 -32.51 20.74
N SER A 79 -1.70 -32.11 20.72
CA SER A 79 -2.66 -32.39 19.66
C SER A 79 -2.80 -31.16 18.75
N SER A 80 -2.23 -31.23 17.54
CA SER A 80 -2.34 -30.13 16.56
C SER A 80 -3.78 -29.83 16.17
N ALA A 81 -4.65 -30.84 16.14
CA ALA A 81 -6.08 -30.69 15.89
C ALA A 81 -6.78 -29.94 17.03
N GLU A 82 -6.47 -30.27 18.30
CA GLU A 82 -7.06 -29.58 19.44
C GLU A 82 -6.53 -28.14 19.56
N LEU A 83 -5.22 -27.94 19.41
CA LEU A 83 -4.58 -26.63 19.42
C LEU A 83 -5.19 -25.71 18.35
N SER A 84 -5.44 -26.25 17.15
CA SER A 84 -6.09 -25.55 16.05
C SER A 84 -7.50 -25.08 16.42
N VAL A 85 -8.33 -25.97 16.99
CA VAL A 85 -9.68 -25.61 17.46
C VAL A 85 -9.61 -24.57 18.58
N ALA A 86 -8.66 -24.72 19.50
CA ALA A 86 -8.51 -23.82 20.64
C ALA A 86 -8.14 -22.41 20.21
N ILE A 87 -7.16 -22.24 19.33
CA ILE A 87 -6.72 -20.93 18.84
C ILE A 87 -7.87 -20.18 18.13
N ASN A 88 -8.61 -20.86 17.25
CA ASN A 88 -9.77 -20.26 16.57
C ASN A 88 -10.95 -19.98 17.52
N SER A 89 -11.02 -20.65 18.67
CA SER A 89 -12.10 -20.47 19.65
C SER A 89 -11.74 -19.51 20.79
N MET A 90 -10.46 -19.16 20.96
CA MET A 90 -9.95 -18.53 22.18
C MET A 90 -10.64 -17.21 22.47
N TYR A 91 -10.80 -16.34 21.46
CA TYR A 91 -11.52 -15.08 21.61
C TYR A 91 -12.94 -15.27 22.13
N ARG A 92 -13.66 -16.27 21.61
CA ARG A 92 -15.01 -16.60 22.06
C ARG A 92 -14.99 -17.08 23.51
N TRP A 93 -14.06 -17.94 23.89
CA TRP A 93 -13.94 -18.42 25.26
C TRP A 93 -13.63 -17.28 26.25
N TYR A 94 -12.77 -16.33 25.88
CA TYR A 94 -12.58 -15.12 26.69
C TYR A 94 -13.84 -14.26 26.78
N ARG A 95 -14.57 -14.09 25.66
CA ARG A 95 -15.81 -13.33 25.62
C ARG A 95 -16.94 -13.92 26.46
N GLU A 96 -17.05 -15.25 26.49
CA GLU A 96 -18.11 -15.99 27.17
C GLU A 96 -17.79 -16.27 28.66
N ALA A 97 -16.54 -16.07 29.08
CA ALA A 97 -16.16 -16.14 30.48
C ALA A 97 -16.90 -15.09 31.32
N VAL A 98 -17.28 -15.47 32.55
CA VAL A 98 -17.96 -14.56 33.49
C VAL A 98 -17.02 -13.46 33.97
N VAL A 99 -15.74 -13.79 34.13
CA VAL A 99 -14.68 -12.86 34.54
C VAL A 99 -13.34 -13.35 34.03
N CYS A 100 -12.53 -12.42 33.55
CA CYS A 100 -11.12 -12.62 33.26
C CYS A 100 -10.27 -12.10 34.42
N TYR A 101 -9.48 -12.96 35.04
CA TYR A 101 -8.48 -12.58 36.02
C TYR A 101 -7.15 -12.36 35.29
N ALA A 102 -6.73 -11.10 35.18
CA ALA A 102 -5.45 -10.73 34.57
C ALA A 102 -4.37 -10.65 35.66
N PHE A 103 -3.46 -11.61 35.68
CA PHE A 103 -2.35 -11.66 36.63
C PHE A 103 -1.10 -10.97 36.07
N LEU A 104 -0.65 -9.93 36.77
CA LEU A 104 0.50 -9.10 36.43
C LEU A 104 1.66 -9.46 37.37
N SER A 105 2.54 -10.33 36.91
CA SER A 105 3.66 -10.85 37.71
C SER A 105 4.74 -9.81 38.05
N ASP A 106 4.71 -8.65 37.39
CA ASP A 106 5.71 -7.59 37.45
C ASP A 106 5.18 -6.28 38.05
N VAL A 107 3.99 -6.32 38.68
CA VAL A 107 3.41 -5.22 39.44
C VAL A 107 3.43 -5.60 40.91
N GLU A 108 4.08 -4.79 41.74
CA GLU A 108 4.16 -4.98 43.19
C GLU A 108 3.18 -4.07 43.96
N ASP A 109 2.88 -2.90 43.42
CA ASP A 109 2.00 -1.90 44.05
C ASP A 109 0.55 -2.41 44.22
N GLU A 110 -0.09 -1.94 45.30
CA GLU A 110 -1.51 -2.22 45.58
C GLU A 110 -2.43 -1.09 45.10
N ASP A 111 -1.93 0.16 45.10
CA ASP A 111 -2.63 1.33 44.58
C ASP A 111 -2.00 1.74 43.24
N VAL A 112 -2.68 1.40 42.15
CA VAL A 112 -2.27 1.75 40.80
C VAL A 112 -3.09 2.89 40.19
N GLU A 113 -3.94 3.55 41.00
CA GLU A 113 -4.69 4.73 40.59
C GLU A 113 -3.94 6.03 40.90
N ALA A 114 -2.99 6.00 41.85
CA ALA A 114 -2.05 7.09 42.13
C ALA A 114 -0.89 7.16 41.11
N ASP A 115 -0.34 8.37 40.87
CA ASP A 115 0.62 8.66 39.78
C ASP A 115 1.77 7.64 39.63
N ALA A 116 2.41 7.24 40.74
CA ALA A 116 3.51 6.28 40.69
C ALA A 116 3.04 4.86 40.33
N GLY A 117 1.96 4.38 40.94
CA GLY A 117 1.41 3.05 40.68
C GLY A 117 0.76 2.93 39.31
N ALA A 118 0.18 4.02 38.79
CA ALA A 118 -0.37 4.08 37.44
C ALA A 118 0.71 3.85 36.37
N ALA A 119 1.91 4.41 36.58
CA ALA A 119 3.05 4.19 35.70
C ALA A 119 3.55 2.74 35.74
N VAL A 120 3.58 2.10 36.92
CA VAL A 120 3.97 0.69 37.08
C VAL A 120 2.98 -0.22 36.35
N PHE A 121 1.68 -0.01 36.54
CA PHE A 121 0.63 -0.75 35.83
C PHE A 121 0.77 -0.61 34.31
N ALA A 122 0.89 0.63 33.80
CA ALA A 122 1.02 0.89 32.38
C ALA A 122 2.29 0.27 31.77
N ASN A 123 3.35 0.07 32.56
CA ASN A 123 4.61 -0.53 32.11
C ASN A 123 4.69 -2.05 32.29
N SER A 124 3.64 -2.69 32.82
CA SER A 124 3.61 -4.15 32.90
C SER A 124 3.79 -4.79 31.52
N ALA A 125 4.64 -5.80 31.48
CA ALA A 125 4.90 -6.63 30.31
C ALA A 125 3.67 -7.43 29.84
N TRP A 126 2.59 -7.46 30.62
CA TRP A 126 1.31 -7.99 30.15
C TRP A 126 0.78 -7.20 28.95
N PHE A 127 0.96 -5.87 28.92
CA PHE A 127 0.50 -5.03 27.81
C PHE A 127 1.33 -5.17 26.53
N SER A 128 2.54 -5.74 26.60
CA SER A 128 3.39 -5.98 25.44
C SER A 128 3.20 -7.37 24.84
N ARG A 129 2.40 -8.27 25.42
CA ARG A 129 2.19 -9.61 24.86
C ARG A 129 1.12 -9.59 23.76
N GLY A 130 1.34 -10.31 22.65
CA GLY A 130 0.37 -10.37 21.54
C GLY A 130 -1.02 -10.87 21.98
N TRP A 131 -1.08 -12.03 22.61
CA TRP A 131 -2.33 -12.70 23.03
C TRP A 131 -3.19 -11.87 23.98
N THR A 132 -2.59 -11.11 24.91
CA THR A 132 -3.32 -10.35 25.93
C THR A 132 -4.19 -9.24 25.35
N LEU A 133 -4.02 -8.86 24.07
CA LEU A 133 -4.94 -7.95 23.39
C LEU A 133 -6.36 -8.51 23.33
N GLN A 134 -6.50 -9.77 22.92
CA GLN A 134 -7.80 -10.43 22.87
C GLN A 134 -8.33 -10.70 24.27
N GLU A 135 -7.45 -11.03 25.22
CA GLU A 135 -7.79 -11.29 26.62
C GLU A 135 -8.28 -10.04 27.36
N LEU A 136 -7.91 -8.85 26.86
CA LEU A 136 -8.41 -7.55 27.32
C LEU A 136 -9.76 -7.18 26.68
N LEU A 137 -9.85 -7.32 25.36
CA LEU A 137 -10.98 -6.82 24.57
C LEU A 137 -12.18 -7.75 24.60
N ALA A 138 -11.95 -9.07 24.53
CA ALA A 138 -13.03 -10.04 24.39
C ALA A 138 -13.93 -10.15 25.65
N PRO A 139 -13.39 -10.29 26.89
CA PRO A 139 -14.23 -10.43 28.07
C PRO A 139 -14.98 -9.14 28.39
N SER A 140 -16.23 -9.26 28.85
CA SER A 140 -16.98 -8.11 29.36
C SER A 140 -16.39 -7.56 30.66
N LYS A 141 -15.83 -8.44 31.51
CA LYS A 141 -15.25 -8.10 32.81
C LYS A 141 -13.80 -8.62 32.91
N VAL A 142 -12.86 -7.71 33.17
CA VAL A 142 -11.47 -8.04 33.51
C VAL A 142 -11.13 -7.44 34.88
N GLU A 143 -10.54 -8.25 35.75
CA GLU A 143 -10.02 -7.84 37.05
C GLU A 143 -8.51 -8.05 37.06
N PHE A 144 -7.76 -7.00 37.42
CA PHE A 144 -6.30 -7.03 37.44
C PHE A 144 -5.80 -7.38 38.83
N TYR A 145 -4.83 -8.29 38.89
CA TYR A 145 -4.21 -8.77 40.12
C TYR A 145 -2.69 -8.60 40.03
N ASN A 146 -2.08 -8.07 41.08
CA ASN A 146 -0.62 -7.90 41.17
C ASN A 146 0.09 -9.22 41.54
N VAL A 147 1.41 -9.20 41.70
CA VAL A 147 2.23 -10.40 42.02
C VAL A 147 1.80 -11.11 43.31
N SER A 148 1.19 -10.38 44.25
CA SER A 148 0.69 -10.87 45.54
C SER A 148 -0.78 -11.33 45.49
N TRP A 149 -1.38 -11.40 44.29
CA TRP A 149 -2.80 -11.73 44.08
C TRP A 149 -3.76 -10.75 44.79
N HIS A 150 -3.33 -9.52 45.02
CA HIS A 150 -4.22 -8.43 45.41
C HIS A 150 -4.86 -7.81 44.18
N LYS A 151 -6.17 -7.59 44.25
CA LYS A 151 -6.93 -6.93 43.18
C LYS A 151 -6.58 -5.44 43.18
N ILE A 152 -5.96 -4.98 42.10
CA ILE A 152 -5.52 -3.59 41.94
C ILE A 152 -6.50 -2.74 41.13
N GLY A 153 -7.44 -3.38 40.42
CA GLY A 153 -8.45 -2.66 39.65
C GLY A 153 -9.22 -3.54 38.68
N THR A 154 -10.02 -2.90 37.85
CA THR A 154 -10.83 -3.55 36.81
C THR A 154 -10.62 -2.85 35.47
N LYS A 155 -11.01 -3.49 34.37
CA LYS A 155 -11.03 -2.84 33.05
C LYS A 155 -11.77 -1.50 33.06
N ALA A 156 -12.86 -1.41 33.82
CA ALA A 156 -13.66 -0.20 33.93
C ALA A 156 -12.97 0.90 34.76
N THR A 157 -12.40 0.56 35.92
CA THR A 157 -11.75 1.55 36.79
C THR A 157 -10.42 2.05 36.22
N LEU A 158 -9.70 1.18 35.49
CA LEU A 158 -8.40 1.51 34.88
C LEU A 158 -8.50 1.90 33.40
N ALA A 159 -9.71 2.14 32.88
CA ALA A 159 -9.96 2.35 31.45
C ALA A 159 -9.10 3.46 30.85
N THR A 160 -9.00 4.62 31.52
CA THR A 160 -8.18 5.75 31.07
C THR A 160 -6.70 5.38 30.93
N ALA A 161 -6.14 4.66 31.91
CA ALA A 161 -4.75 4.21 31.88
C ALA A 161 -4.51 3.19 30.75
N ILE A 162 -5.46 2.27 30.56
CA ILE A 162 -5.41 1.26 29.49
C ILE A 162 -5.44 1.92 28.11
N VAL A 163 -6.37 2.85 27.88
CA VAL A 163 -6.49 3.60 26.61
C VAL A 163 -5.20 4.36 26.34
N ALA A 164 -4.68 5.09 27.33
CA ALA A 164 -3.43 5.84 27.20
C ALA A 164 -2.23 4.95 26.87
N LYS A 165 -2.14 3.76 27.47
CA LYS A 165 -1.04 2.81 27.23
C LYS A 165 -1.12 2.12 25.87
N THR A 166 -2.32 1.73 25.46
CA THR A 166 -2.50 0.79 24.34
C THR A 166 -2.93 1.44 23.04
N GLY A 167 -3.44 2.68 23.09
CA GLY A 167 -4.07 3.34 21.94
C GLY A 167 -5.40 2.70 21.52
N ILE A 168 -5.93 1.75 22.30
CA ILE A 168 -7.24 1.16 22.09
C ILE A 168 -8.30 2.22 22.33
N ASP A 169 -9.30 2.27 21.47
CA ASP A 169 -10.45 3.14 21.62
C ASP A 169 -11.26 2.83 22.87
N MET A 170 -11.69 3.87 23.59
CA MET A 170 -12.54 3.73 24.78
C MET A 170 -13.81 2.93 24.47
N ASP A 171 -14.43 3.18 23.31
CA ASP A 171 -15.62 2.45 22.87
C ASP A 171 -15.33 0.97 22.61
N ALA A 172 -14.18 0.64 22.01
CA ALA A 172 -13.76 -0.75 21.82
C ALA A 172 -13.46 -1.44 23.16
N LEU A 173 -12.80 -0.75 24.10
CA LEU A 173 -12.48 -1.27 25.43
C LEU A 173 -13.76 -1.59 26.23
N ASN A 174 -14.80 -0.77 26.06
CA ASN A 174 -16.12 -0.93 26.67
C ASN A 174 -17.01 -1.97 25.99
N GLY A 175 -16.51 -2.71 25.00
CA GLY A 175 -17.24 -3.78 24.32
C GLY A 175 -18.07 -3.34 23.12
N GLY A 176 -17.75 -2.18 22.52
CA GLY A 176 -18.31 -1.76 21.25
C GLY A 176 -17.97 -2.72 20.10
N ASP A 177 -18.72 -2.63 19.01
CA ASP A 177 -18.49 -3.46 17.82
C ASP A 177 -17.12 -3.16 17.20
N LEU A 178 -16.20 -4.12 17.27
CA LEU A 178 -14.86 -3.99 16.72
C LEU A 178 -14.87 -3.81 15.19
N ALA A 179 -15.89 -4.30 14.49
CA ALA A 179 -16.02 -4.12 13.04
C ALA A 179 -16.33 -2.67 12.63
N ALA A 180 -16.76 -1.82 13.57
CA ALA A 180 -16.95 -0.39 13.34
C ALA A 180 -15.62 0.37 13.18
N PHE A 181 -14.51 -0.21 13.66
CA PHE A 181 -13.17 0.35 13.52
C PHE A 181 -12.48 -0.19 12.27
N SER A 182 -11.75 0.69 11.57
CA SER A 182 -10.98 0.32 10.39
C SER A 182 -9.98 -0.79 10.71
N ILE A 183 -9.61 -1.57 9.71
CA ILE A 183 -8.57 -2.60 9.84
C ILE A 183 -7.26 -1.98 10.34
N ALA A 184 -6.85 -0.85 9.77
CA ALA A 184 -5.61 -0.18 10.17
C ALA A 184 -5.61 0.24 11.65
N ARG A 185 -6.73 0.78 12.13
CA ARG A 185 -6.89 1.20 13.52
C ARG A 185 -6.83 0.00 14.46
N ARG A 186 -7.51 -1.10 14.13
CA ARG A 186 -7.42 -2.35 14.89
C ARG A 186 -6.02 -2.95 14.89
N MET A 187 -5.33 -2.94 13.75
CA MET A 187 -3.93 -3.38 13.65
C MET A 187 -3.01 -2.52 14.53
N SER A 188 -3.27 -1.21 14.64
CA SER A 188 -2.46 -0.31 15.47
C SER A 188 -2.48 -0.68 16.96
N TRP A 189 -3.59 -1.26 17.46
CA TRP A 189 -3.68 -1.75 18.85
C TRP A 189 -2.75 -2.94 19.15
N ALA A 190 -2.28 -3.61 18.09
CA ALA A 190 -1.32 -4.71 18.17
C ALA A 190 0.12 -4.28 17.83
N ALA A 191 0.35 -3.05 17.38
CA ALA A 191 1.63 -2.61 16.82
C ALA A 191 2.80 -2.66 17.82
N GLY A 192 2.53 -2.39 19.10
CA GLY A 192 3.53 -2.43 20.18
C GLY A 192 3.62 -3.78 20.90
N ARG A 193 3.01 -4.84 20.36
CA ARG A 193 2.94 -6.16 21.02
C ARG A 193 3.86 -7.18 20.35
N GLU A 194 4.38 -8.08 21.17
CA GLU A 194 5.38 -9.09 20.81
C GLU A 194 4.88 -10.51 21.11
N THR A 195 5.31 -11.46 20.28
CA THR A 195 5.06 -12.89 20.46
C THR A 195 6.37 -13.67 20.49
N THR A 196 6.38 -14.81 21.19
CA THR A 196 7.56 -15.68 21.25
C THR A 196 7.69 -16.50 19.97
N VAL A 197 6.56 -16.97 19.46
CA VAL A 197 6.48 -17.71 18.20
C VAL A 197 6.11 -16.72 17.10
N PRO A 198 6.86 -16.63 15.99
CA PRO A 198 6.61 -15.63 14.94
C PRO A 198 5.17 -15.66 14.40
N GLU A 199 4.62 -16.85 14.20
CA GLU A 199 3.27 -17.06 13.66
C GLU A 199 2.17 -16.56 14.60
N ASP A 200 2.43 -16.57 15.90
CA ASP A 200 1.46 -16.07 16.89
C ASP A 200 1.18 -14.58 16.68
N THR A 201 2.07 -13.81 16.02
CA THR A 201 1.81 -12.41 15.62
C THR A 201 0.51 -12.30 14.83
N ALA A 202 0.17 -13.33 14.05
CA ALA A 202 -1.06 -13.43 13.29
C ALA A 202 -2.17 -14.11 14.09
N TYR A 203 -1.87 -15.26 14.72
CA TYR A 203 -2.89 -16.08 15.38
C TYR A 203 -3.54 -15.37 16.57
N CYS A 204 -2.76 -14.54 17.28
CA CYS A 204 -3.28 -13.71 18.36
C CYS A 204 -4.18 -12.55 17.90
N LEU A 205 -4.51 -12.45 16.60
CA LEU A 205 -5.42 -11.44 16.04
C LEU A 205 -6.69 -12.02 15.40
N PHE A 206 -6.87 -13.34 15.36
CA PHE A 206 -8.02 -13.97 14.71
C PHE A 206 -9.36 -13.45 15.22
N GLY A 207 -9.53 -13.42 16.53
CA GLY A 207 -10.76 -12.93 17.15
C GLY A 207 -11.00 -11.43 16.96
N LEU A 208 -9.93 -10.63 16.93
CA LEU A 208 -10.01 -9.20 16.68
C LEU A 208 -10.56 -8.89 15.27
N PHE A 209 -10.24 -9.74 14.30
CA PHE A 209 -10.68 -9.59 12.90
C PHE A 209 -11.82 -10.53 12.50
N GLY A 210 -12.27 -11.42 13.39
CA GLY A 210 -13.34 -12.38 13.11
C GLY A 210 -13.00 -13.38 12.01
N VAL A 211 -11.72 -13.77 11.89
CA VAL A 211 -11.25 -14.72 10.88
C VAL A 211 -10.95 -16.09 11.49
N ASN A 212 -11.06 -17.12 10.66
CA ASN A 212 -10.63 -18.48 11.00
C ASN A 212 -9.73 -19.01 9.89
N MET A 213 -8.59 -19.61 10.24
CA MET A 213 -7.67 -20.20 9.26
C MET A 213 -6.83 -21.31 9.87
N PRO A 214 -6.26 -22.23 9.07
CA PRO A 214 -5.38 -23.29 9.57
C PRO A 214 -4.08 -22.74 10.17
N MET A 215 -3.65 -23.32 11.30
CA MET A 215 -2.42 -22.99 12.02
C MET A 215 -1.28 -23.80 11.39
N LEU A 216 -0.30 -23.13 10.81
CA LEU A 216 0.86 -23.72 10.17
C LEU A 216 2.14 -23.25 10.88
N TYR A 217 2.41 -23.79 12.08
CA TYR A 217 3.66 -23.50 12.78
C TYR A 217 4.87 -23.97 11.94
N GLY A 218 5.85 -23.08 11.74
CA GLY A 218 6.98 -23.23 10.84
C GLY A 218 6.94 -22.32 9.60
N GLU A 219 5.84 -21.62 9.34
CA GLU A 219 5.72 -20.69 8.20
C GLU A 219 6.28 -19.28 8.48
N GLY A 220 6.63 -18.98 9.73
CA GLY A 220 7.21 -17.72 10.16
C GLY A 220 6.30 -16.52 9.90
N GLN A 221 6.89 -15.44 9.36
CA GLN A 221 6.18 -14.18 9.08
C GLN A 221 5.07 -14.33 8.03
N ARG A 222 5.05 -15.43 7.25
CA ARG A 222 4.00 -15.71 6.27
C ARG A 222 2.61 -15.84 6.92
N ALA A 223 2.55 -16.23 8.20
CA ALA A 223 1.29 -16.30 8.94
C ALA A 223 0.56 -14.95 8.96
N PHE A 224 1.28 -13.83 9.09
CA PHE A 224 0.69 -12.49 9.11
C PHE A 224 0.23 -12.03 7.72
N ILE A 225 0.91 -12.47 6.65
CA ILE A 225 0.43 -12.27 5.28
C ILE A 225 -0.88 -13.03 5.07
N ARG A 226 -0.95 -14.30 5.47
CA ARG A 226 -2.17 -15.11 5.36
C ARG A 226 -3.33 -14.53 6.17
N LEU A 227 -3.07 -13.99 7.36
CA LEU A 227 -4.10 -13.27 8.13
C LEU A 227 -4.72 -12.14 7.30
N GLN A 228 -3.89 -11.32 6.66
CA GLN A 228 -4.39 -10.23 5.81
C GLN A 228 -5.14 -10.77 4.59
N GLU A 229 -4.66 -11.83 3.95
CA GLU A 229 -5.37 -12.52 2.86
C GLU A 229 -6.76 -13.01 3.28
N GLU A 230 -6.91 -13.58 4.49
CA GLU A 230 -8.21 -14.00 5.02
C GLU A 230 -9.12 -12.81 5.37
N ILE A 231 -8.56 -11.73 5.92
CA ILE A 231 -9.31 -10.48 6.16
C ILE A 231 -9.87 -9.93 4.84
N MET A 232 -9.07 -9.94 3.77
CA MET A 232 -9.46 -9.44 2.45
C MET A 232 -10.63 -10.22 1.82
N LYS A 233 -10.81 -11.50 2.16
CA LYS A 233 -11.95 -12.30 1.65
C LYS A 233 -13.30 -11.81 2.15
N HIS A 234 -13.32 -11.10 3.28
CA HIS A 234 -14.55 -10.70 3.97
C HIS A 234 -14.67 -9.19 4.19
N SER A 235 -13.65 -8.40 3.80
CA SER A 235 -13.64 -6.95 3.97
C SER A 235 -13.11 -6.24 2.73
N ALA A 236 -13.77 -5.13 2.36
CA ALA A 236 -13.35 -4.19 1.31
C ALA A 236 -12.67 -2.93 1.88
N ASP A 237 -12.27 -2.95 3.16
CA ASP A 237 -11.63 -1.82 3.83
C ASP A 237 -10.17 -1.65 3.39
N HIS A 238 -9.92 -0.62 2.57
CA HIS A 238 -8.59 -0.27 2.04
C HIS A 238 -7.60 0.21 3.11
N SER A 239 -8.05 0.50 4.34
CA SER A 239 -7.12 0.86 5.42
C SER A 239 -6.12 -0.25 5.70
N LEU A 240 -6.42 -1.51 5.33
CA LEU A 240 -5.46 -2.62 5.34
C LEU A 240 -4.14 -2.28 4.61
N PHE A 241 -4.18 -1.42 3.58
CA PHE A 241 -3.01 -1.03 2.80
C PHE A 241 -2.37 0.30 3.26
N ALA A 242 -2.90 0.92 4.32
CA ALA A 242 -2.51 2.24 4.80
C ALA A 242 -1.40 2.22 5.87
N TRP A 243 -0.77 1.06 6.11
CA TRP A 243 0.44 0.94 6.93
C TRP A 243 1.61 1.71 6.31
N SER A 244 2.69 1.90 7.06
CA SER A 244 3.91 2.55 6.57
C SER A 244 5.16 1.86 7.06
N SER A 245 6.25 1.89 6.29
CA SER A 245 7.54 1.34 6.69
C SER A 245 8.71 2.24 6.30
N ASN A 246 9.68 2.36 7.22
CA ASN A 246 10.90 3.13 7.01
C ASN A 246 11.97 2.34 6.22
N GLU A 247 11.74 1.05 5.95
CA GLU A 247 12.71 0.27 5.17
C GLU A 247 12.76 0.81 3.73
N PRO A 248 13.93 1.00 3.12
CA PRO A 248 14.03 1.36 1.72
C PRO A 248 13.66 0.16 0.82
N GLY A 249 13.20 0.45 -0.41
CA GLY A 249 13.01 -0.57 -1.46
C GLY A 249 11.56 -0.81 -1.88
N ALA A 250 11.38 -1.73 -2.84
CA ALA A 250 10.07 -2.18 -3.28
C ALA A 250 9.42 -3.11 -2.25
N ARG A 251 8.09 -3.13 -2.24
CA ARG A 251 7.29 -4.02 -1.39
C ARG A 251 5.92 -4.31 -1.98
N GLY A 252 5.22 -5.23 -1.34
CA GLY A 252 3.81 -5.52 -1.61
C GLY A 252 2.86 -4.51 -0.97
N LEU A 253 1.55 -4.78 -1.10
CA LEU A 253 0.52 -4.03 -0.38
C LEU A 253 0.27 -4.60 1.02
N LEU A 254 0.65 -5.85 1.27
CA LEU A 254 0.48 -6.49 2.57
C LEU A 254 1.68 -6.22 3.48
N ALA A 255 1.38 -5.82 4.72
CA ALA A 255 2.36 -5.55 5.77
C ALA A 255 3.03 -6.83 6.26
N ARG A 256 4.20 -6.75 6.90
CA ARG A 256 4.86 -7.93 7.50
C ARG A 256 4.55 -8.11 8.97
N SER A 257 4.13 -7.04 9.64
CA SER A 257 3.82 -7.05 11.07
C SER A 257 2.77 -6.00 11.42
N PRO A 258 1.99 -6.18 12.51
CA PRO A 258 1.20 -5.12 13.10
C PRO A 258 2.01 -3.86 13.42
N ALA A 259 3.32 -3.97 13.67
CA ALA A 259 4.21 -2.85 13.92
C ALA A 259 4.20 -1.79 12.79
N ASP A 260 3.97 -2.22 11.54
CA ASP A 260 3.86 -1.32 10.38
C ASP A 260 2.62 -0.38 10.48
N PHE A 261 1.68 -0.67 11.40
CA PHE A 261 0.46 0.11 11.65
C PHE A 261 0.55 1.04 12.86
N VAL A 262 1.72 1.23 13.48
CA VAL A 262 1.88 2.09 14.67
C VAL A 262 1.32 3.51 14.49
N GLY A 263 1.46 4.07 13.28
CA GLY A 263 0.94 5.39 12.91
C GLY A 263 -0.44 5.37 12.25
N CYS A 264 -1.30 4.40 12.60
CA CYS A 264 -2.62 4.22 11.98
C CYS A 264 -3.82 4.33 12.94
N ALA A 265 -3.60 4.73 14.20
CA ALA A 265 -4.68 4.84 15.20
C ALA A 265 -5.80 5.81 14.80
N ASP A 266 -5.50 6.81 13.98
CA ASP A 266 -6.46 7.79 13.47
C ASP A 266 -6.99 7.48 12.08
N ILE A 267 -6.60 6.37 11.45
CA ILE A 267 -7.08 6.00 10.11
C ILE A 267 -8.49 5.42 10.21
N VAL A 268 -9.43 6.00 9.49
CA VAL A 268 -10.83 5.57 9.45
C VAL A 268 -11.26 5.28 8.02
N VAL A 269 -12.29 4.44 7.88
CA VAL A 269 -12.91 4.18 6.57
C VAL A 269 -13.61 5.45 6.12
N THR A 270 -13.40 5.84 4.87
CA THR A 270 -14.07 7.02 4.30
C THR A 270 -15.58 6.77 4.12
N ARG A 271 -16.38 7.83 4.24
CA ARG A 271 -17.83 7.75 4.04
C ARG A 271 -18.20 7.51 2.58
N GLU A 272 -17.48 8.14 1.67
CA GLU A 272 -17.73 8.07 0.23
C GLU A 272 -16.68 7.19 -0.43
N ARG A 273 -16.99 5.90 -0.64
CA ARG A 273 -16.07 4.98 -1.30
C ARG A 273 -15.98 5.26 -2.79
N TRP A 274 -14.75 5.39 -3.28
CA TRP A 274 -14.45 5.56 -4.69
C TRP A 274 -14.26 4.22 -5.39
N ASN A 275 -13.76 3.20 -4.68
CA ASN A 275 -13.66 1.86 -5.23
C ASN A 275 -15.00 1.11 -5.09
N LYS A 276 -15.38 0.39 -6.15
CA LYS A 276 -16.59 -0.44 -6.23
C LYS A 276 -16.31 -1.88 -6.66
N THR A 277 -15.04 -2.24 -6.77
CA THR A 277 -14.59 -3.55 -7.25
C THR A 277 -13.90 -4.35 -6.14
N PRO A 278 -14.07 -5.68 -6.11
CA PRO A 278 -13.34 -6.53 -5.19
C PRO A 278 -11.86 -6.57 -5.56
N TYR A 279 -11.02 -6.90 -4.57
CA TYR A 279 -9.61 -7.17 -4.77
C TYR A 279 -9.26 -8.59 -4.29
N THR A 280 -8.24 -9.19 -4.91
CA THR A 280 -7.80 -10.56 -4.59
C THR A 280 -6.33 -10.75 -4.91
N VAL A 281 -5.69 -11.71 -4.26
CA VAL A 281 -4.36 -12.18 -4.64
C VAL A 281 -4.47 -13.10 -5.87
N THR A 282 -3.58 -12.91 -6.84
CA THR A 282 -3.46 -13.70 -8.07
C THR A 282 -2.00 -14.12 -8.30
N ASN A 283 -1.73 -14.94 -9.32
CA ASN A 283 -0.36 -15.30 -9.71
C ASN A 283 0.45 -14.12 -10.29
N LEU A 284 -0.20 -13.00 -10.62
CA LEU A 284 0.46 -11.74 -11.02
C LEU A 284 0.64 -10.77 -9.83
N GLY A 285 0.21 -11.14 -8.63
CA GLY A 285 0.17 -10.26 -7.46
C GLY A 285 -1.25 -9.90 -7.02
N LEU A 286 -1.38 -8.95 -6.10
CA LEU A 286 -2.67 -8.47 -5.63
C LEU A 286 -3.31 -7.61 -6.72
N SER A 287 -4.44 -8.07 -7.24
CA SER A 287 -5.26 -7.39 -8.22
C SER A 287 -6.26 -6.47 -7.51
N ILE A 288 -6.19 -5.17 -7.80
CA ILE A 288 -7.08 -4.15 -7.23
C ILE A 288 -7.29 -3.02 -8.24
N GLN A 289 -8.49 -2.45 -8.28
CA GLN A 289 -8.73 -1.22 -9.02
C GLN A 289 -8.59 -0.03 -8.10
N LEU A 290 -7.73 0.93 -8.45
CA LEU A 290 -7.51 2.15 -7.68
C LEU A 290 -7.64 3.38 -8.58
N PRO A 291 -8.19 4.49 -8.07
CA PRO A 291 -8.02 5.79 -8.69
C PRO A 291 -6.56 6.25 -8.49
N MET A 292 -5.90 6.57 -9.60
CA MET A 292 -4.46 6.80 -9.66
C MET A 292 -4.12 8.04 -10.51
N LEU A 293 -3.02 8.69 -10.19
CA LEU A 293 -2.47 9.83 -10.92
C LEU A 293 -0.97 9.60 -11.18
N PRO A 294 -0.45 9.84 -12.41
CA PRO A 294 1.00 9.86 -12.64
C PRO A 294 1.64 10.96 -11.78
N TRP A 295 2.67 10.61 -11.00
CA TRP A 295 3.22 11.49 -9.97
C TRP A 295 4.72 11.73 -10.13
N ALA A 296 5.47 10.71 -10.50
CA ALA A 296 6.87 10.80 -10.87
C ALA A 296 7.17 9.74 -11.94
N MET A 297 8.37 9.71 -12.51
CA MET A 297 8.69 8.77 -13.59
C MET A 297 8.35 7.32 -13.19
N GLU A 298 7.47 6.69 -13.98
CA GLU A 298 6.92 5.34 -13.77
C GLU A 298 6.22 5.12 -12.42
N THR A 299 5.91 6.18 -11.67
CA THR A 299 5.36 6.10 -10.32
C THR A 299 4.03 6.83 -10.24
N TYR A 300 2.99 6.10 -9.88
CA TYR A 300 1.66 6.63 -9.63
C TYR A 300 1.47 6.95 -8.15
N LEU A 301 0.72 8.01 -7.87
CA LEU A 301 0.03 8.19 -6.61
C LEU A 301 -1.33 7.47 -6.72
N ALA A 302 -1.55 6.45 -5.88
CA ALA A 302 -2.77 5.66 -5.83
C ALA A 302 -3.56 5.95 -4.55
N VAL A 303 -4.86 6.17 -4.66
CA VAL A 303 -5.69 6.61 -3.54
C VAL A 303 -6.45 5.44 -2.90
N LEU A 304 -6.45 5.39 -1.57
CA LEU A 304 -7.15 4.40 -0.76
C LEU A 304 -8.48 4.94 -0.24
N ASP A 305 -9.47 4.07 -0.01
CA ASP A 305 -10.78 4.40 0.59
C ASP A 305 -10.71 4.51 2.12
N CYS A 306 -9.74 5.29 2.61
CA CYS A 306 -9.58 5.64 4.03
C CYS A 306 -9.01 7.06 4.18
N GLU A 307 -9.23 7.65 5.35
CA GLU A 307 -8.89 9.04 5.66
C GLU A 307 -8.43 9.17 7.12
N ARG A 308 -7.89 10.33 7.50
CA ARG A 308 -7.51 10.62 8.89
C ARG A 308 -8.70 11.20 9.65
N ALA A 309 -9.00 10.61 10.80
CA ALA A 309 -10.12 11.00 11.64
C ALA A 309 -10.03 12.48 12.04
N GLY A 310 -11.12 13.23 11.78
CA GLY A 310 -11.22 14.64 12.15
C GLY A 310 -10.41 15.60 11.28
N VAL A 311 -9.78 15.12 10.21
CA VAL A 311 -9.05 15.97 9.26
C VAL A 311 -9.81 15.98 7.92
N PRO A 312 -10.39 17.11 7.50
CA PRO A 312 -10.97 17.24 6.17
C PRO A 312 -9.95 16.95 5.07
N ASP A 313 -10.40 16.43 3.93
CA ASP A 313 -9.58 16.19 2.73
C ASP A 313 -8.27 15.45 3.03
N SER A 314 -8.38 14.38 3.83
CA SER A 314 -7.23 13.67 4.38
C SER A 314 -7.11 12.23 3.89
N ARG A 315 -7.67 11.97 2.71
CA ARG A 315 -7.71 10.64 2.11
C ARG A 315 -6.30 10.12 1.89
N VAL A 316 -6.05 8.86 2.21
CA VAL A 316 -4.70 8.30 2.21
C VAL A 316 -4.32 7.87 0.80
N GLY A 317 -3.12 8.25 0.35
CA GLY A 317 -2.50 7.78 -0.87
C GLY A 317 -1.23 6.96 -0.59
N ILE A 318 -0.90 6.07 -1.52
CA ILE A 318 0.34 5.28 -1.55
C ILE A 318 0.99 5.40 -2.93
N PHE A 319 2.31 5.19 -3.02
CA PHE A 319 3.00 5.24 -4.30
C PHE A 319 3.18 3.84 -4.89
N LEU A 320 2.76 3.69 -6.15
CA LEU A 320 2.90 2.44 -6.92
C LEU A 320 3.79 2.70 -8.13
N ARG A 321 4.96 2.07 -8.15
CA ARG A 321 5.89 2.14 -9.28
C ARG A 321 5.69 0.96 -10.21
N LEU A 322 5.67 1.21 -11.51
CA LEU A 322 5.67 0.18 -12.55
C LEU A 322 6.97 -0.63 -12.49
N LEU A 323 6.84 -1.94 -12.66
CA LEU A 323 7.97 -2.84 -12.82
C LEU A 323 8.40 -2.91 -14.30
N PRO A 324 9.62 -3.45 -14.56
CA PRO A 324 10.07 -3.71 -15.92
C PRO A 324 9.18 -4.69 -16.69
N GLN A 325 8.57 -5.66 -15.98
CA GLN A 325 7.53 -6.52 -16.56
C GLN A 325 6.27 -5.70 -16.83
N ALA A 326 5.59 -5.98 -17.95
CA ALA A 326 4.35 -5.30 -18.30
C ALA A 326 3.30 -5.44 -17.18
N ASP A 327 2.64 -4.34 -16.85
CA ASP A 327 1.45 -4.21 -16.00
C ASP A 327 1.56 -4.65 -14.53
N GLN A 328 2.77 -4.93 -14.04
CA GLN A 328 3.00 -5.20 -12.62
C GLN A 328 3.55 -3.98 -11.90
N HIS A 329 3.21 -3.86 -10.62
CA HIS A 329 3.56 -2.73 -9.78
C HIS A 329 4.23 -3.19 -8.50
N ALA A 330 5.00 -2.29 -7.91
CA ALA A 330 5.52 -2.39 -6.56
C ALA A 330 5.08 -1.17 -5.75
N ARG A 331 4.75 -1.37 -4.48
CA ARG A 331 4.68 -0.25 -3.55
C ARG A 331 6.09 0.27 -3.26
N VAL A 332 6.26 1.58 -3.27
CA VAL A 332 7.54 2.25 -2.99
C VAL A 332 7.32 3.44 -2.06
N ALA A 333 8.35 3.83 -1.33
CA ALA A 333 8.42 5.17 -0.76
C ALA A 333 8.98 6.13 -1.82
N LEU A 334 8.50 7.37 -1.83
CA LEU A 334 8.98 8.42 -2.71
C LEU A 334 9.46 9.59 -1.84
N GLU A 335 10.72 10.03 -2.04
CA GLU A 335 11.34 11.11 -1.25
C GLU A 335 11.33 10.88 0.28
N GLY A 336 11.26 9.62 0.71
CA GLY A 336 11.19 9.23 2.13
C GLY A 336 9.76 9.06 2.66
N ASP A 337 8.74 9.47 1.88
CA ASP A 337 7.35 9.33 2.24
C ASP A 337 6.75 8.03 1.67
N ASP A 338 6.17 7.19 2.54
CA ASP A 338 5.48 5.95 2.16
C ASP A 338 3.95 6.12 2.12
N ARG A 339 3.45 7.29 2.58
CA ARG A 339 2.04 7.67 2.56
C ARG A 339 1.91 9.13 2.17
N PHE A 340 0.83 9.45 1.47
CA PHE A 340 0.50 10.80 1.06
C PHE A 340 -0.91 11.17 1.55
N VAL A 341 -1.14 12.45 1.84
CA VAL A 341 -2.47 12.96 2.19
C VAL A 341 -3.04 13.68 0.98
N PHE A 342 -4.08 13.08 0.40
CA PHE A 342 -4.67 13.51 -0.86
C PHE A 342 -5.58 14.72 -0.66
N ARG A 343 -5.31 15.79 -1.40
CA ARG A 343 -6.10 17.03 -1.39
C ARG A 343 -7.22 16.97 -2.44
N GLU A 344 -8.36 17.60 -2.15
CA GLU A 344 -9.56 17.56 -3.00
C GLU A 344 -9.29 18.01 -4.45
N GLU A 345 -8.43 19.01 -4.64
CA GLU A 345 -8.02 19.54 -5.97
C GLU A 345 -7.43 18.47 -6.92
N LEU A 346 -6.90 17.37 -6.39
CA LEU A 346 -6.33 16.30 -7.20
C LEU A 346 -7.41 15.33 -7.71
N ALA A 347 -8.61 15.34 -7.13
CA ALA A 347 -9.66 14.36 -7.42
C ALA A 347 -10.11 14.39 -8.89
N GLU A 348 -10.17 15.57 -9.50
CA GLU A 348 -10.58 15.75 -10.90
C GLU A 348 -9.60 15.14 -11.92
N LYS A 349 -8.36 14.85 -11.49
CA LYS A 349 -7.29 14.32 -12.35
C LYS A 349 -7.12 12.80 -12.23
N LEU A 350 -7.88 12.15 -11.35
CA LEU A 350 -7.75 10.73 -11.07
C LEU A 350 -8.28 9.88 -12.22
N MET A 351 -7.57 8.80 -12.51
CA MET A 351 -8.03 7.76 -13.43
C MET A 351 -8.07 6.40 -12.73
N TYR A 352 -9.15 5.66 -12.92
CA TYR A 352 -9.25 4.30 -12.42
C TYR A 352 -8.35 3.37 -13.24
N ARG A 353 -7.51 2.60 -12.55
CA ARG A 353 -6.63 1.60 -13.15
C ARG A 353 -6.74 0.28 -12.41
N ASN A 354 -6.78 -0.82 -13.16
CA ASN A 354 -6.58 -2.15 -12.61
C ASN A 354 -5.09 -2.39 -12.50
N VAL A 355 -4.61 -2.67 -11.29
CA VAL A 355 -3.19 -2.90 -11.05
C VAL A 355 -2.95 -4.26 -10.41
N PHE A 356 -1.79 -4.83 -10.73
CA PHE A 356 -1.28 -6.05 -10.11
C PHE A 356 -0.04 -5.69 -9.28
N VAL A 357 -0.17 -5.66 -7.95
CA VAL A 357 0.95 -5.35 -7.07
C VAL A 357 1.62 -6.64 -6.61
N GLN A 358 2.90 -6.81 -6.94
CA GLN A 358 3.69 -7.97 -6.55
C GLN A 358 3.92 -8.00 -5.04
N GLN A 359 3.55 -9.09 -4.37
CA GLN A 359 3.59 -9.18 -2.90
C GLN A 359 4.94 -9.65 -2.36
N HIS A 360 5.72 -10.41 -3.14
CA HIS A 360 7.00 -10.99 -2.74
C HIS A 360 8.19 -10.11 -3.19
N LEU A 361 8.14 -8.81 -2.89
CA LEU A 361 9.17 -7.84 -3.27
C LEU A 361 9.92 -7.22 -2.10
N TRP A 362 9.54 -7.52 -0.85
CA TRP A 362 10.13 -6.89 0.32
C TRP A 362 11.67 -6.95 0.31
N GLY A 363 12.30 -5.78 0.41
CA GLY A 363 13.76 -5.63 0.40
C GLY A 363 14.40 -5.70 -1.00
N MET A 364 13.62 -5.83 -2.07
CA MET A 364 14.15 -5.74 -3.43
C MET A 364 14.47 -4.28 -3.76
N THR A 365 15.72 -4.04 -4.10
CA THR A 365 16.16 -2.77 -4.67
C THR A 365 15.66 -2.70 -6.11
N LEU A 366 14.78 -1.75 -6.41
CA LEU A 366 14.46 -1.43 -7.80
C LEU A 366 15.61 -0.64 -8.41
N GLU A 367 15.69 -0.69 -9.74
CA GLU A 367 16.53 0.23 -10.49
C GLU A 367 16.26 1.68 -10.04
N PRO A 368 17.29 2.54 -9.97
CA PRO A 368 17.12 3.94 -9.61
C PRO A 368 15.98 4.58 -10.40
N GLN A 369 15.29 5.55 -9.80
CA GLN A 369 14.26 6.28 -10.52
C GLN A 369 14.90 6.97 -11.73
N ARG A 370 14.29 6.82 -12.89
CA ARG A 370 14.73 7.52 -14.09
C ARG A 370 14.42 9.01 -13.97
N PHE A 371 15.19 9.84 -14.64
CA PHE A 371 14.91 11.25 -14.78
C PHE A 371 13.49 11.46 -15.32
N TYR A 372 12.69 12.27 -14.63
CA TYR A 372 11.32 12.52 -15.04
C TYR A 372 11.26 13.61 -16.09
N GLY A 373 11.58 13.25 -17.34
CA GLY A 373 11.76 14.23 -18.38
C GLY A 373 12.51 13.69 -19.59
N PHE A 374 13.03 14.62 -20.40
CA PHE A 374 13.73 14.34 -21.63
C PHE A 374 15.07 15.08 -21.71
N HIS A 375 16.05 14.46 -22.35
CA HIS A 375 17.26 15.11 -22.82
C HIS A 375 17.21 15.19 -24.34
N LEU A 376 17.10 16.40 -24.88
CA LEU A 376 17.11 16.63 -26.32
C LEU A 376 18.56 16.74 -26.81
N ARG A 377 19.17 15.58 -27.10
CA ARG A 377 20.59 15.47 -27.43
C ARG A 377 20.92 16.06 -28.79
N ASN A 378 20.27 15.56 -29.83
CA ASN A 378 20.45 16.08 -31.18
C ASN A 378 19.17 16.75 -31.66
N PHE A 379 19.29 18.04 -32.00
CA PHE A 379 18.21 18.80 -32.61
C PHE A 379 18.81 19.65 -33.74
N SER A 380 18.48 19.26 -34.96
CA SER A 380 19.01 19.84 -36.21
C SER A 380 18.47 21.24 -36.51
N SER A 381 17.31 21.61 -35.94
CA SER A 381 16.73 22.94 -36.09
C SER A 381 17.30 23.88 -35.03
N PRO A 382 17.90 25.01 -35.41
CA PRO A 382 18.52 25.91 -34.45
C PRO A 382 17.49 26.70 -33.61
N ILE A 383 17.67 26.69 -32.28
CA ILE A 383 17.02 27.63 -31.36
C ILE A 383 17.74 28.97 -31.55
N HIS A 384 17.07 29.95 -32.14
CA HIS A 384 17.69 31.17 -32.63
C HIS A 384 17.22 32.42 -31.89
N THR A 385 18.17 33.31 -31.61
CA THR A 385 17.93 34.72 -31.30
C THR A 385 18.66 35.56 -32.35
N VAL A 386 17.92 36.41 -33.08
CA VAL A 386 18.48 37.31 -34.09
C VAL A 386 18.61 38.72 -33.51
N THR A 387 19.80 39.28 -33.59
CA THR A 387 20.05 40.68 -33.23
C THR A 387 19.48 41.58 -34.31
N LYS A 388 18.41 42.34 -33.99
CA LYS A 388 17.76 43.27 -34.91
C LYS A 388 18.45 44.64 -34.93
N THR A 389 19.03 45.06 -33.80
CA THR A 389 19.89 46.25 -33.65
C THR A 389 20.91 46.03 -32.51
N GLU A 390 21.93 46.90 -32.34
CA GLU A 390 22.97 46.77 -31.28
C GLU A 390 22.41 46.59 -29.85
N SER A 391 21.14 46.94 -29.60
CA SER A 391 20.45 46.81 -28.32
C SER A 391 19.17 45.96 -28.33
N GLU A 392 18.76 45.40 -29.48
CA GLU A 392 17.51 44.64 -29.61
C GLU A 392 17.78 43.22 -30.14
N GLN A 393 17.61 42.23 -29.28
CA GLN A 393 17.61 40.82 -29.64
C GLN A 393 16.16 40.33 -29.80
N VAL A 394 15.84 39.72 -30.94
CA VAL A 394 14.52 39.13 -31.23
C VAL A 394 14.68 37.60 -31.29
N SER A 395 13.97 36.89 -30.41
CA SER A 395 13.97 35.42 -30.44
C SER A 395 13.11 34.92 -31.61
N LEU A 396 13.69 34.11 -32.50
CA LEU A 396 12.98 33.44 -33.60
C LEU A 396 12.47 32.05 -33.23
N SER A 397 12.81 31.62 -32.01
CA SER A 397 12.30 30.44 -31.36
C SER A 397 11.76 30.79 -29.98
N THR A 398 10.83 30.00 -29.46
CA THR A 398 10.34 30.15 -28.09
C THR A 398 10.32 28.77 -27.46
N VAL A 399 10.86 28.69 -26.24
CA VAL A 399 10.81 27.49 -25.42
C VAL A 399 9.86 27.79 -24.27
N ASP A 400 8.70 27.15 -24.30
CA ASP A 400 7.69 27.26 -23.25
C ASP A 400 7.79 26.04 -22.34
N LEU A 401 8.23 26.32 -21.11
CA LEU A 401 8.35 25.37 -20.02
C LEU A 401 7.45 25.77 -18.86
N ALA A 402 6.30 26.41 -19.09
CA ALA A 402 5.44 26.87 -17.99
C ALA A 402 4.97 25.73 -17.06
N THR A 403 5.03 24.46 -17.50
CA THR A 403 4.81 23.27 -16.66
C THR A 403 6.01 22.90 -15.78
N THR A 404 7.19 23.45 -16.06
CA THR A 404 8.44 23.27 -15.31
C THR A 404 8.78 24.55 -14.54
N GLN A 405 9.51 24.43 -13.43
CA GLN A 405 10.01 25.59 -12.66
C GLN A 405 11.41 26.02 -13.12
N VAL A 406 11.89 25.52 -14.26
CA VAL A 406 13.29 25.62 -14.70
C VAL A 406 13.38 26.35 -16.04
N ALA A 407 14.30 27.32 -16.13
CA ALA A 407 14.56 28.04 -17.38
C ALA A 407 15.29 27.15 -18.39
N TRP A 408 15.02 27.34 -19.69
CA TRP A 408 15.71 26.62 -20.76
C TRP A 408 17.21 26.93 -20.76
N ASP A 409 18.01 25.88 -20.90
CA ASP A 409 19.47 25.94 -21.08
C ASP A 409 19.81 25.26 -22.42
N ASP A 410 20.34 26.03 -23.37
CA ASP A 410 20.62 25.54 -24.72
C ASP A 410 21.83 24.59 -24.79
N GLU A 411 22.74 24.66 -23.81
CA GLU A 411 23.88 23.75 -23.72
C GLU A 411 23.44 22.39 -23.17
N LYS A 412 22.52 22.39 -22.20
CA LYS A 412 22.07 21.16 -21.51
C LYS A 412 20.86 20.50 -22.17
N ARG A 413 19.94 21.29 -22.73
CA ARG A 413 18.73 20.84 -23.43
C ARG A 413 17.88 19.84 -22.64
N LEU A 414 17.78 20.06 -21.34
CA LEU A 414 17.00 19.23 -20.42
C LEU A 414 15.59 19.77 -20.26
N LEU A 415 14.63 18.86 -20.34
CA LEU A 415 13.21 19.11 -20.16
C LEU A 415 12.76 18.28 -18.96
N GLU A 416 12.62 18.92 -17.79
CA GLU A 416 12.24 18.23 -16.55
C GLU A 416 10.78 18.47 -16.20
N LEU A 417 10.06 17.41 -15.85
CA LEU A 417 8.71 17.49 -15.32
C LEU A 417 8.76 17.37 -13.79
N PRO A 418 8.30 18.39 -13.03
CA PRO A 418 8.31 18.33 -11.57
C PRO A 418 7.46 17.18 -11.02
N VAL A 419 7.87 16.62 -9.88
CA VAL A 419 7.07 15.64 -9.13
C VAL A 419 5.68 16.22 -8.82
N GLY A 420 4.65 15.39 -8.99
CA GLY A 420 3.24 15.79 -8.87
C GLY A 420 2.64 16.45 -10.10
N LYS A 421 3.41 16.63 -11.18
CA LYS A 421 2.93 17.04 -12.50
C LYS A 421 2.91 15.84 -13.44
N ASN A 422 2.03 15.88 -14.44
CA ASN A 422 1.90 14.88 -15.49
C ASN A 422 1.57 15.54 -16.84
N GLY A 423 1.76 14.83 -17.94
CA GLY A 423 1.39 15.31 -19.26
C GLY A 423 2.54 15.98 -20.01
N THR A 424 2.30 17.20 -20.50
CA THR A 424 3.27 17.95 -21.32
C THR A 424 4.44 18.47 -20.48
N VAL A 425 5.65 18.07 -20.85
CA VAL A 425 6.90 18.50 -20.22
C VAL A 425 7.34 19.87 -20.75
N GLY A 426 7.15 20.12 -22.04
CA GLY A 426 7.52 21.41 -22.63
C GLY A 426 7.18 21.50 -24.11
N MET A 427 7.27 22.71 -24.63
CA MET A 427 7.04 23.04 -26.03
C MET A 427 8.16 23.92 -26.58
N ILE A 428 8.62 23.63 -27.79
CA ILE A 428 9.56 24.45 -28.55
C ILE A 428 8.87 24.86 -29.84
N THR A 429 8.87 26.14 -30.16
CA THR A 429 8.34 26.66 -31.44
C THR A 429 9.42 27.47 -32.14
N TRP A 430 9.48 27.41 -33.47
CA TRP A 430 10.38 28.25 -34.26
C TRP A 430 9.75 28.66 -35.59
N ALA A 431 10.17 29.81 -36.10
CA ALA A 431 9.73 30.30 -37.40
C ALA A 431 10.43 29.50 -38.52
N ARG A 432 9.64 28.96 -39.45
CA ARG A 432 10.14 28.35 -40.69
C ARG A 432 10.25 29.39 -41.81
N ASP A 433 9.33 30.33 -41.84
CA ASP A 433 9.31 31.51 -42.71
C ASP A 433 8.47 32.63 -42.04
N GLU A 434 8.22 33.75 -42.73
CA GLU A 434 7.46 34.91 -42.19
C GLU A 434 6.02 34.58 -41.75
N LYS A 435 5.44 33.44 -42.16
CA LYS A 435 4.04 33.08 -41.91
C LYS A 435 3.84 31.72 -41.26
N ASN A 436 4.84 30.83 -41.33
CA ASN A 436 4.74 29.46 -40.86
C ASN A 436 5.65 29.21 -39.66
N TRP A 437 5.09 28.57 -38.64
CA TRP A 437 5.79 28.14 -37.44
C TRP A 437 5.79 26.61 -37.36
N GLU A 438 6.88 26.05 -36.86
CA GLU A 438 6.95 24.65 -36.46
C GLU A 438 6.82 24.55 -34.94
N VAL A 439 6.19 23.47 -34.49
CA VAL A 439 5.96 23.18 -33.08
C VAL A 439 6.53 21.81 -32.75
N LEU A 440 7.16 21.73 -31.58
CA LEU A 440 7.66 20.51 -30.99
C LEU A 440 7.14 20.43 -29.56
N LYS A 441 6.34 19.42 -29.23
CA LYS A 441 5.89 19.18 -27.86
C LYS A 441 6.45 17.86 -27.36
N PHE A 442 6.75 17.82 -26.07
CA PHE A 442 7.24 16.64 -25.39
C PHE A 442 6.34 16.35 -24.20
N GLY A 443 6.02 15.09 -23.97
CA GLY A 443 5.11 14.70 -22.90
C GLY A 443 5.22 13.24 -22.54
N PHE A 444 4.61 12.90 -21.41
CA PHE A 444 4.29 11.52 -21.07
C PHE A 444 2.78 11.37 -21.05
N ASP A 445 2.29 10.32 -21.69
CA ASP A 445 0.88 9.94 -21.50
C ASP A 445 0.66 9.39 -20.08
N ASN A 446 -0.59 9.04 -19.77
CA ASN A 446 -0.92 8.55 -18.44
C ASN A 446 -0.30 7.19 -18.10
N GLU A 447 0.34 6.50 -19.04
CA GLU A 447 1.03 5.23 -18.88
C GLU A 447 2.57 5.38 -18.88
N PHE A 448 3.05 6.63 -18.83
CA PHE A 448 4.47 6.99 -18.91
C PHE A 448 5.13 6.67 -20.25
N ASN A 449 4.34 6.46 -21.31
CA ASN A 449 4.88 6.36 -22.65
C ASN A 449 5.35 7.76 -23.11
N PRO A 450 6.62 7.90 -23.56
CA PRO A 450 7.06 9.13 -24.19
C PRO A 450 6.21 9.48 -25.41
N ALA A 451 5.81 10.73 -25.52
CA ALA A 451 5.14 11.27 -26.68
C ALA A 451 5.85 12.51 -27.19
N LEU A 452 5.88 12.65 -28.51
CA LEU A 452 6.48 13.78 -29.20
C LEU A 452 5.54 14.24 -30.31
N GLN A 453 5.20 15.53 -30.33
CA GLN A 453 4.49 16.15 -31.45
C GLN A 453 5.50 16.91 -32.31
N LEU A 454 5.66 16.58 -33.60
CA LEU A 454 6.50 17.30 -34.55
C LEU A 454 5.64 17.92 -35.65
N GLY A 455 5.41 19.23 -35.58
CA GLY A 455 4.51 19.97 -36.45
C GLY A 455 3.04 19.88 -36.03
N GLY A 456 2.12 20.26 -36.93
CA GLY A 456 0.68 20.27 -36.66
C GLY A 456 0.18 21.59 -36.03
N ASP A 457 -1.01 21.55 -35.44
CA ASP A 457 -1.58 22.71 -34.74
C ASP A 457 -0.87 22.89 -33.40
N TYR A 458 -0.65 24.15 -33.03
CA TYR A 458 -0.08 24.51 -31.75
C TYR A 458 -1.06 24.27 -30.60
N ARG A 459 -2.38 24.25 -30.87
CA ARG A 459 -3.44 24.06 -29.86
C ARG A 459 -3.64 22.60 -29.54
N SER A 460 -3.89 22.32 -28.27
CA SER A 460 -4.35 21.01 -27.83
C SER A 460 -5.85 20.82 -28.17
N PRO A 461 -6.26 19.65 -28.72
CA PRO A 461 -7.61 19.43 -29.26
C PRO A 461 -8.80 19.71 -28.33
N ASN A 462 -8.66 19.51 -27.02
CA ASN A 462 -9.77 19.59 -26.07
C ASN A 462 -10.02 21.00 -25.50
N ARG A 463 -9.43 22.04 -26.10
CA ARG A 463 -9.56 23.43 -25.63
C ARG A 463 -10.48 24.28 -26.54
N PRO A 464 -11.44 25.05 -25.97
CA PRO A 464 -12.42 25.82 -26.76
C PRO A 464 -11.82 26.98 -27.58
N PHE A 465 -12.52 27.38 -28.65
CA PHE A 465 -12.07 28.44 -29.58
C PHE A 465 -12.10 29.88 -29.01
N THR A 466 -12.67 30.11 -27.83
CA THR A 466 -12.90 31.44 -27.23
C THR A 466 -11.78 31.91 -26.30
N MET A 467 -10.59 31.33 -26.39
CA MET A 467 -9.53 31.44 -25.36
C MET A 467 -8.47 32.52 -25.63
N ASP A 468 -7.79 32.94 -24.55
CA ASP A 468 -6.67 33.87 -24.60
C ASP A 468 -5.46 33.23 -25.32
N PRO A 469 -5.04 33.75 -26.48
CA PRO A 469 -3.88 33.24 -27.22
C PRO A 469 -2.56 33.36 -26.45
N LYS A 470 -2.52 33.99 -25.27
CA LYS A 470 -1.31 34.17 -24.46
C LYS A 470 -1.23 33.23 -23.25
N SER A 471 -2.22 32.37 -23.02
CA SER A 471 -2.29 31.49 -21.86
C SER A 471 -1.46 30.21 -22.06
N ALA A 472 -0.21 30.19 -21.57
CA ALA A 472 0.72 29.04 -21.69
C ALA A 472 0.12 27.69 -21.24
N GLU A 473 -0.77 27.72 -20.24
CA GLU A 473 -1.47 26.54 -19.71
C GLU A 473 -2.27 25.79 -20.79
N ASP A 474 -2.84 26.51 -21.75
CA ASP A 474 -3.68 25.92 -22.80
C ASP A 474 -2.88 25.28 -23.94
N TRP A 475 -1.67 25.81 -24.19
CA TRP A 475 -0.74 25.23 -25.18
C TRP A 475 -0.10 23.95 -24.66
N LEU A 476 0.08 23.88 -23.34
CA LEU A 476 0.68 22.75 -22.65
C LEU A 476 -0.36 21.73 -22.16
N ASP A 477 -1.65 21.93 -22.46
CA ASP A 477 -2.68 20.94 -22.15
C ASP A 477 -2.33 19.57 -22.78
N PRO A 478 -2.37 18.46 -22.03
CA PRO A 478 -1.87 17.16 -22.50
C PRO A 478 -2.73 16.47 -23.57
N SER A 479 -3.90 17.02 -23.94
CA SER A 479 -4.82 16.35 -24.87
C SER A 479 -4.27 16.17 -26.29
N TRP A 480 -3.15 16.81 -26.63
CA TRP A 480 -2.46 16.54 -27.90
C TRP A 480 -1.93 15.11 -27.97
N MET A 481 -1.71 14.45 -26.81
CA MET A 481 -1.29 13.05 -26.73
C MET A 481 -2.45 12.07 -26.88
N ASP A 482 -3.72 12.50 -26.80
CA ASP A 482 -4.88 11.61 -26.94
C ASP A 482 -5.18 11.25 -28.41
N GLY A 483 -4.36 11.74 -29.34
CA GLY A 483 -4.49 11.46 -30.77
C GLY A 483 -4.33 9.98 -31.13
N PRO A 484 -4.89 9.56 -32.29
CA PRO A 484 -4.79 8.19 -32.77
C PRO A 484 -3.33 7.80 -33.06
N ALA A 485 -3.03 6.50 -32.91
CA ALA A 485 -1.67 5.96 -33.05
C ALA A 485 -1.00 6.22 -34.42
N HIS A 486 -1.78 6.52 -35.46
CA HIS A 486 -1.29 6.80 -36.83
C HIS A 486 -1.37 8.30 -37.18
N SER A 487 -1.37 9.17 -36.18
CA SER A 487 -1.34 10.61 -36.39
C SER A 487 -0.09 11.02 -37.16
N LYS A 488 -0.28 11.96 -38.10
CA LYS A 488 0.78 12.47 -38.97
C LYS A 488 1.90 13.20 -38.21
N TYR A 489 1.58 13.75 -37.04
CA TYR A 489 2.46 14.64 -36.28
C TYR A 489 2.75 14.15 -34.85
N LEU A 490 2.03 13.12 -34.38
CA LEU A 490 2.17 12.60 -33.01
C LEU A 490 2.87 11.24 -33.06
N HIS A 491 4.00 11.17 -32.37
CA HIS A 491 4.90 10.04 -32.33
C HIS A 491 4.95 9.53 -30.88
N LYS A 492 4.46 8.31 -30.65
CA LYS A 492 4.41 7.69 -29.31
C LYS A 492 5.43 6.56 -29.23
N ALA A 493 6.30 6.63 -28.25
CA ALA A 493 7.22 5.55 -27.90
C ALA A 493 6.54 4.55 -26.97
N ASP A 494 7.03 3.32 -26.95
CA ASP A 494 6.71 2.38 -25.89
C ASP A 494 7.67 2.59 -24.71
N ARG A 495 7.17 2.62 -23.47
CA ARG A 495 8.02 2.89 -22.28
C ARG A 495 9.14 1.85 -22.06
N LEU A 496 9.04 0.66 -22.65
CA LEU A 496 10.03 -0.41 -22.54
C LEU A 496 11.00 -0.41 -23.72
N SER A 497 10.52 -0.18 -24.95
CA SER A 497 11.35 -0.28 -26.16
C SER A 497 11.73 1.05 -26.82
N GLY A 498 11.16 2.18 -26.38
CA GLY A 498 11.39 3.48 -27.01
C GLY A 498 10.70 3.62 -28.37
N LEU A 499 11.25 4.50 -29.21
CA LEU A 499 10.78 4.76 -30.57
C LEU A 499 11.94 4.96 -31.53
N HIS A 500 11.81 4.42 -32.74
CA HIS A 500 12.62 4.81 -33.90
C HIS A 500 11.72 4.94 -35.12
N GLU A 501 11.68 6.13 -35.72
CA GLU A 501 10.79 6.42 -36.84
C GLU A 501 11.45 7.34 -37.88
N GLU A 502 11.13 7.11 -39.16
CA GLU A 502 11.44 8.02 -40.26
C GLU A 502 10.19 8.80 -40.65
N VAL A 503 10.20 10.12 -40.43
CA VAL A 503 9.06 11.01 -40.64
C VAL A 503 9.18 11.67 -42.01
N PHE A 504 8.48 11.10 -42.99
CA PHE A 504 8.54 11.54 -44.39
C PHE A 504 8.10 12.98 -44.64
N ILE A 505 7.21 13.53 -43.82
CA ILE A 505 6.62 14.86 -44.05
C ILE A 505 7.57 15.98 -43.67
N THR A 506 8.37 15.77 -42.63
CA THR A 506 9.32 16.75 -42.10
C THR A 506 10.75 16.43 -42.53
N GLU A 507 10.97 15.33 -43.27
CA GLU A 507 12.31 14.85 -43.65
C GLU A 507 13.21 14.67 -42.42
N LYS A 508 12.64 14.14 -41.33
CA LYS A 508 13.34 13.91 -40.07
C LYS A 508 13.38 12.43 -39.73
N ARG A 509 14.40 12.03 -38.98
CA ARG A 509 14.42 10.78 -38.22
C ARG A 509 14.31 11.11 -36.74
N ILE A 510 13.40 10.41 -36.06
CA ILE A 510 13.17 10.55 -34.61
C ILE A 510 13.63 9.26 -33.94
N SER A 511 14.44 9.40 -32.89
CA SER A 511 14.65 8.34 -31.91
C SER A 511 14.36 8.83 -30.50
N ILE A 512 13.72 7.97 -29.72
CA ILE A 512 13.47 8.16 -28.29
C ILE A 512 13.96 6.90 -27.59
N GLU A 513 15.08 7.01 -26.89
CA GLU A 513 15.80 5.87 -26.32
C GLU A 513 16.16 6.15 -24.86
N GLU A 514 16.33 5.09 -24.07
CA GLU A 514 16.86 5.25 -22.71
C GLU A 514 18.38 5.46 -22.77
N GLY A 515 18.87 6.52 -22.11
CA GLY A 515 20.30 6.84 -22.06
C GLY A 515 20.69 7.53 -20.76
N GLU A 516 21.99 7.65 -20.53
CA GLU A 516 22.54 8.45 -19.44
C GLU A 516 22.36 9.94 -19.75
N ILE A 517 21.85 10.69 -18.78
CA ILE A 517 21.70 12.14 -18.85
C ILE A 517 22.86 12.76 -18.08
N GLY A 518 23.94 13.06 -18.81
CA GLY A 518 25.26 13.45 -18.31
C GLY A 518 25.33 14.02 -16.89
N GLU A 519 25.05 15.32 -16.73
CA GLU A 519 25.24 16.05 -15.46
C GLU A 519 24.28 15.64 -14.32
N THR A 520 23.15 14.99 -14.63
CA THR A 520 22.21 14.52 -13.59
C THR A 520 22.66 13.21 -12.97
N GLY A 521 23.52 12.45 -13.65
CA GLY A 521 23.92 11.10 -13.26
C GLY A 521 22.76 10.09 -13.30
N MET A 522 21.61 10.46 -13.86
CA MET A 522 20.41 9.63 -13.96
C MET A 522 20.28 9.04 -15.36
N ARG A 523 19.66 7.87 -15.47
CA ARG A 523 19.14 7.37 -16.74
C ARG A 523 17.79 8.03 -17.04
N GLY A 524 17.50 8.29 -18.30
CA GLY A 524 16.22 8.87 -18.71
C GLY A 524 16.03 8.79 -20.21
N TRP A 525 15.01 9.47 -20.73
CA TRP A 525 14.71 9.46 -22.15
C TRP A 525 15.55 10.48 -22.90
N VAL A 526 16.32 9.99 -23.87
CA VAL A 526 17.15 10.78 -24.79
C VAL A 526 16.46 10.83 -26.13
N ILE A 527 16.34 12.04 -26.67
CA ILE A 527 15.67 12.30 -27.94
C ILE A 527 16.70 12.79 -28.96
N ASP A 528 16.67 12.19 -30.15
CA ASP A 528 17.37 12.72 -31.32
C ASP A 528 16.38 13.00 -32.45
N ILE A 529 16.49 14.20 -33.03
CA ILE A 529 15.74 14.64 -34.20
C ILE A 529 16.73 15.12 -35.25
N LEU A 530 17.01 14.23 -36.20
CA LEU A 530 18.03 14.42 -37.22
C LEU A 530 17.39 14.67 -38.58
N ASP A 531 18.04 15.49 -39.41
CA ASP A 531 17.69 15.58 -40.82
C ASP A 531 17.88 14.21 -41.49
N HIS A 532 16.90 13.84 -42.30
CA HIS A 532 16.90 12.58 -43.02
C HIS A 532 16.39 12.77 -44.44
N THR A 533 17.23 12.48 -45.43
CA THR A 533 16.81 12.39 -46.83
C THR A 533 16.24 10.99 -47.08
N PRO A 534 14.93 10.82 -47.28
CA PRO A 534 14.35 9.51 -47.49
C PRO A 534 14.88 8.90 -48.80
N ARG A 535 15.16 7.58 -48.80
CA ARG A 535 15.60 6.88 -50.02
C ARG A 535 14.58 6.94 -51.16
N TYR A 536 13.30 7.18 -50.85
CA TYR A 536 12.21 7.31 -51.81
C TYR A 536 11.50 8.65 -51.60
N ARG A 537 11.43 9.49 -52.63
CA ARG A 537 10.66 10.74 -52.57
C ARG A 537 9.17 10.43 -52.74
N ARG A 538 8.36 10.66 -51.71
CA ARG A 538 6.89 10.59 -51.72
C ARG A 538 6.25 9.22 -51.98
N TYR A 539 5.10 9.00 -51.34
CA TYR A 539 4.17 7.90 -51.60
C TYR A 539 3.62 7.88 -53.05
N GLN A 540 3.78 8.97 -53.81
CA GLN A 540 3.41 9.05 -55.23
C GLN A 540 4.35 8.25 -56.15
N ASP A 541 5.58 7.97 -55.72
CA ASP A 541 6.57 7.24 -56.51
C ASP A 541 6.50 5.72 -56.27
N LEU A 542 5.62 5.24 -55.37
CA LEU A 542 5.36 3.82 -55.11
C LEU A 542 4.36 3.17 -56.10
N CYS A 543 3.94 3.89 -57.15
CA CYS A 543 3.08 3.35 -58.22
C CYS A 543 3.89 2.86 -59.44
N GLU A 544 4.87 1.99 -59.25
CA GLU A 544 5.42 1.19 -60.36
C GLU A 544 4.48 0.02 -60.68
N GLY A 545 3.39 0.31 -61.40
CA GLY A 545 2.43 -0.72 -61.80
C GLY A 545 1.38 -0.33 -62.84
N CYS A 546 1.37 0.92 -63.33
CA CYS A 546 0.51 1.31 -64.45
C CYS A 546 1.24 1.14 -65.78
N VAL A 547 1.56 -0.10 -66.16
CA VAL A 547 1.95 -0.45 -67.53
C VAL A 547 0.94 -1.46 -68.09
N ASN A 548 0.06 -0.94 -68.95
CA ASN A 548 -0.64 -1.63 -70.04
C ASN A 548 -0.78 -3.16 -69.95
N LEU A 549 -1.91 -3.65 -69.43
CA LEU A 549 -2.36 -5.02 -69.68
C LEU A 549 -3.27 -5.06 -70.92
N SER A 550 -2.65 -5.20 -72.09
CA SER A 550 -3.29 -5.81 -73.25
C SER A 550 -2.55 -7.10 -73.61
N LYS A 551 -2.98 -8.23 -73.01
CA LYS A 551 -3.15 -9.58 -73.60
C LYS A 551 -3.19 -10.69 -72.51
N PRO A 552 -3.91 -11.79 -72.74
CA PRO A 552 -4.40 -12.67 -71.69
C PRO A 552 -3.41 -13.78 -71.32
N VAL A 553 -3.35 -14.09 -70.03
CA VAL A 553 -2.53 -15.16 -69.45
C VAL A 553 -3.17 -16.53 -69.72
N ARG A 554 -2.33 -17.47 -70.18
CA ARG A 554 -2.66 -18.89 -70.42
C ARG A 554 -3.04 -19.60 -69.11
N LYS A 555 -4.17 -20.32 -69.13
CA LYS A 555 -4.62 -21.27 -68.09
C LYS A 555 -3.60 -22.40 -67.89
N PHE A 556 -3.23 -22.68 -66.65
CA PHE A 556 -2.66 -23.98 -66.26
C PHE A 556 -3.77 -25.00 -66.03
N ARG A 557 -3.56 -26.21 -66.58
CA ARG A 557 -4.43 -27.39 -66.45
C ARG A 557 -4.11 -28.11 -65.13
N MET A 558 -5.15 -28.43 -64.35
CA MET A 558 -5.07 -29.47 -63.32
C MET A 558 -5.01 -30.85 -63.99
N SER A 559 -4.15 -31.74 -63.51
CA SER A 559 -4.24 -33.18 -63.75
C SER A 559 -4.80 -33.87 -62.51
N SER A 560 -5.77 -34.72 -62.76
CA SER A 560 -6.50 -35.64 -61.87
C SER A 560 -5.63 -36.59 -61.07
#